data_AF-A0A9P1ILL3-F1
#
_entry.id   AF-A0A9P1ILL3-F1
#
_cell.length_a   1.000
_cell.length_b   1.000
_cell.length_c   1.000
_cell.angle_alpha   90.00
_cell.angle_beta   90.00
_cell.angle_gamma   90.00
#
_symmetry.space_group_name_H-M   'P 1'
#
loop_
_entity.id
_entity.type
_entity.pdbx_description
1 polymer ?
#
loop_
_entity_poly.entity_id
_entity_poly.type
_entity_poly.pdbx_seq_one_letter_code
_entity_poly.pdbx_strand_id
1 'polypeptide(L)'
;MSPYDYKIICSTYNSRQAAAISENLRKMLKLDGDLPLSQSKSITKRSNGWYVAEIGQIQIHVMSEECREKYDLETIWAGDEKLREEIENEVENIMLPPKNH
;
A
#
# COMPACT_ATOMS: atom_id res chain seq x y z
N MET A 1 -10.57 1.00 -8.32
CA MET A 1 -9.23 0.38 -8.31
C MET A 1 -8.33 1.25 -7.45
N SER A 2 -7.51 0.66 -6.56
CA SER A 2 -6.60 1.43 -5.70
C SER A 2 -5.62 2.24 -6.57
N PRO A 3 -5.30 3.50 -6.23
CA PRO A 3 -4.36 4.30 -7.01
C PRO A 3 -2.89 3.85 -6.84
N TYR A 4 -2.63 2.81 -6.03
CA TYR A 4 -1.28 2.34 -5.68
C TYR A 4 -1.03 0.94 -6.22
N ASP A 5 0.13 0.76 -6.86
CA ASP A 5 0.58 -0.52 -7.42
C ASP A 5 1.26 -1.39 -6.34
N TYR A 6 1.87 -0.74 -5.33
CA TYR A 6 2.57 -1.43 -4.26
C TYR A 6 2.06 -0.98 -2.90
N LYS A 7 1.82 -1.96 -2.03
CA LYS A 7 1.44 -1.74 -0.63
C LYS A 7 2.45 -2.46 0.27
N ILE A 8 3.00 -1.72 1.22
CA ILE A 8 4.01 -2.22 2.16
C ILE A 8 3.45 -2.08 3.57
N ILE A 9 3.53 -3.13 4.38
CA ILE A 9 3.24 -3.07 5.81
C ILE A 9 4.53 -3.23 6.60
N CYS A 10 4.86 -2.21 7.39
CA CYS A 10 5.95 -2.20 8.34
C CYS A 10 5.40 -2.33 9.76
N SER A 11 5.60 -3.50 10.37
CA SER A 11 5.26 -3.75 11.77
C SER A 11 6.28 -3.12 12.69
N THR A 12 5.79 -2.58 13.80
CA THR A 12 6.61 -1.94 14.84
C THR A 12 6.21 -2.48 16.20
N TYR A 13 7.14 -2.45 17.15
CA TYR A 13 6.91 -2.97 18.49
C TYR A 13 5.94 -2.09 19.30
N ASN A 14 5.94 -0.77 19.06
CA ASN A 14 5.03 0.15 19.74
C ASN A 14 4.81 1.44 18.94
N SER A 15 3.82 2.23 19.37
CA SER A 15 3.43 3.50 18.73
C SER A 15 4.54 4.56 18.74
N ARG A 16 5.48 4.51 19.69
CA ARG A 16 6.65 5.41 19.73
C ARG A 16 7.65 5.05 18.62
N GLN A 17 7.90 3.76 18.40
CA GLN A 17 8.73 3.30 17.29
C GLN A 17 8.08 3.61 15.94
N ALA A 18 6.77 3.40 15.80
CA ALA A 18 6.02 3.80 14.61
C ALA A 18 6.16 5.29 14.29
N ALA A 19 6.08 6.14 15.32
CA ALA A 19 6.28 7.58 15.17
C ALA A 19 7.71 7.91 14.69
N ALA A 20 8.73 7.30 15.30
CA ALA A 20 10.12 7.52 14.94
C ALA A 20 10.44 7.11 13.49
N ILE A 21 9.94 5.95 13.06
CA ILE A 21 10.10 5.47 11.67
C ILE A 21 9.41 6.43 10.70
N SER A 22 8.18 6.85 11.02
CA SER A 22 7.41 7.76 10.17
C SER A 22 8.05 9.15 10.06
N GLU A 23 8.64 9.64 11.15
CA GLU A 23 9.42 10.90 11.15
C GLU A 23 10.69 10.76 10.30
N ASN A 24 11.40 9.64 10.42
CA ASN A 24 12.58 9.38 9.61
C ASN A 24 12.23 9.32 8.11
N LEU A 25 11.16 8.60 7.76
CA LEU A 25 10.66 8.53 6.39
C LEU A 25 10.32 9.93 5.86
N ARG A 26 9.66 10.77 6.68
CA ARG A 26 9.37 12.18 6.33
C ARG A 26 10.64 12.97 6.02
N LYS A 27 11.71 12.78 6.80
CA LYS A 27 12.99 13.48 6.62
C LYS A 27 13.66 13.04 5.31
N MET A 28 13.73 11.73 5.07
CA MET A 28 14.30 11.17 3.84
C MET A 28 13.57 11.70 2.60
N LEU A 29 12.23 11.68 2.60
CA LEU A 29 11.42 12.17 1.48
C LEU A 29 11.57 13.67 1.18
N LYS A 30 11.95 14.46 2.20
CA LYS A 30 12.24 15.89 2.03
C LYS A 30 13.66 16.15 1.53
N LEU A 31 14.61 15.28 1.86
CA LEU A 31 16.01 15.39 1.44
C LEU A 31 16.19 14.97 -0.03
N ASP A 32 15.43 13.99 -0.50
CA ASP A 32 15.38 13.55 -1.90
C ASP A 32 14.60 14.54 -2.79
N GLY A 33 15.06 15.80 -2.86
CA GLY A 33 14.45 16.91 -3.60
C GLY A 33 14.20 16.67 -5.09
N ASP A 34 14.64 15.54 -5.65
CA ASP A 34 14.55 15.18 -7.07
C ASP A 34 13.32 14.33 -7.45
N LEU A 35 12.52 13.83 -6.49
CA LEU A 35 11.27 13.14 -6.88
C LEU A 35 10.22 14.19 -7.32
N PRO A 36 9.66 14.10 -8.55
CA PRO A 36 8.76 15.10 -9.10
C PRO A 36 7.56 15.36 -8.19
N LEU A 37 7.25 16.65 -7.99
CA LEU A 37 6.13 17.16 -7.16
C LEU A 37 4.76 16.53 -7.49
N SER A 38 4.61 15.92 -8.67
CA SER A 38 3.41 15.21 -9.10
C SER A 38 3.15 13.90 -8.33
N GLN A 39 4.14 13.35 -7.65
CA GLN A 39 3.98 12.21 -6.76
C GLN A 39 3.66 12.77 -5.37
N SER A 40 2.39 12.69 -4.96
CA SER A 40 1.98 13.12 -3.60
C SER A 40 2.89 12.46 -2.57
N LYS A 41 3.63 13.28 -1.80
CA LYS A 41 4.47 12.84 -0.68
C LYS A 41 3.75 13.19 0.61
N SER A 42 2.79 12.37 1.02
CA SER A 42 2.02 12.60 2.24
C SER A 42 2.32 11.55 3.28
N ILE A 43 2.51 11.97 4.52
CA ILE A 43 2.52 11.08 5.68
C ILE A 43 1.39 11.52 6.60
N THR A 44 0.39 10.66 6.76
CA THR A 44 -0.78 10.90 7.59
C THR A 44 -0.73 10.00 8.81
N LYS A 45 -0.84 10.60 10.00
CA LYS A 45 -1.04 9.86 11.26
C LYS A 45 -2.52 9.51 11.42
N ARG A 46 -2.81 8.23 11.57
CA ARG A 46 -4.12 7.67 11.93
C ARG A 46 -4.16 7.38 13.45
N SER A 47 -5.22 6.71 13.90
CA SER A 47 -5.38 6.27 15.30
C SER A 47 -4.29 5.28 15.71
N ASN A 48 -4.06 5.17 17.03
CA ASN A 48 -3.21 4.16 17.66
C ASN A 48 -1.75 4.09 17.18
N GLY A 49 -1.23 5.16 16.59
CA GLY A 49 0.15 5.18 16.08
C GLY A 49 0.32 4.44 14.75
N TRP A 50 -0.77 4.22 14.01
CA TRP A 50 -0.70 3.85 12.61
C TRP A 50 -0.41 5.09 11.76
N TYR A 51 0.63 5.03 10.94
CA TYR A 51 0.97 6.04 9.96
C TYR A 51 0.86 5.46 8.55
N VAL A 52 0.35 6.26 7.62
CA VAL A 52 0.31 5.92 6.20
C VAL A 52 1.16 6.92 5.45
N ALA A 53 2.13 6.44 4.70
CA ALA A 53 2.96 7.22 3.81
C ALA A 53 2.63 6.87 2.36
N GLU A 54 2.47 7.88 1.53
CA GLU A 54 2.17 7.75 0.11
C GLU A 54 3.32 8.40 -0.66
N ILE A 55 3.92 7.64 -1.57
CA ILE A 55 5.08 8.05 -2.36
C ILE A 55 4.89 7.51 -3.77
N GLY A 56 4.36 8.35 -4.66
CA GLY A 56 4.02 7.92 -6.02
C GLY A 56 3.00 6.78 -6.01
N GLN A 57 3.37 5.64 -6.59
CA GLN A 57 2.54 4.43 -6.67
C GLN A 57 2.69 3.49 -5.46
N ILE A 58 3.44 3.90 -4.42
CA ILE A 58 3.69 3.08 -3.23
C ILE A 58 2.94 3.65 -2.03
N GLN A 59 2.18 2.79 -1.35
CA GLN A 59 1.55 3.08 -0.06
C GLN A 59 2.22 2.25 1.05
N ILE A 60 2.78 2.92 2.05
CA ILE A 60 3.47 2.31 3.18
C ILE A 60 2.65 2.50 4.45
N HIS A 61 2.32 1.41 5.12
CA HIS A 61 1.61 1.38 6.38
C HIS A 61 2.59 1.04 7.50
N VAL A 62 2.87 2.01 8.39
CA VAL A 62 3.69 1.79 9.59
C VAL A 62 2.75 1.69 10.78
N MET A 63 2.67 0.52 11.42
CA MET A 63 1.73 0.28 12.52
C MET A 63 2.29 -0.71 13.55
N SER A 64 1.64 -0.84 14.71
CA SER A 64 2.01 -1.88 15.67
C SER A 64 1.61 -3.27 15.16
N GLU A 65 2.27 -4.32 15.67
CA GLU A 65 1.86 -5.71 15.40
C GLU A 65 0.39 -5.96 15.75
N GLU A 66 -0.06 -5.48 16.92
CA GLU A 66 -1.46 -5.54 17.34
C GLU A 66 -2.41 -4.88 16.30
N CYS A 67 -2.02 -3.73 15.73
CA CYS A 67 -2.83 -3.10 14.69
C CYS A 67 -2.84 -3.93 13.40
N ARG A 68 -1.71 -4.52 12.99
CA ARG A 68 -1.63 -5.35 11.79
C ARG A 68 -2.54 -6.57 11.90
N GLU A 69 -2.51 -7.26 13.03
CA GLU A 69 -3.39 -8.40 13.31
C GLU A 69 -4.86 -8.00 13.34
N LYS A 70 -5.18 -6.87 13.98
CA LYS A 70 -6.56 -6.38 14.10
C LYS A 70 -7.17 -5.99 12.74
N TYR A 71 -6.40 -5.32 11.89
CA TYR A 71 -6.91 -4.79 10.62
C TYR A 71 -6.73 -5.75 9.45
N ASP A 72 -5.79 -6.69 9.53
CA ASP A 72 -5.53 -7.76 8.56
C ASP A 72 -5.64 -7.30 7.09
N LEU A 73 -4.93 -6.21 6.78
CA LEU A 73 -4.98 -5.59 5.46
C LEU A 73 -4.43 -6.52 4.37
N GLU A 74 -3.55 -7.46 4.73
CA GLU A 74 -2.96 -8.43 3.81
C GLU A 74 -4.03 -9.36 3.22
N THR A 75 -4.92 -9.89 4.06
CA THR A 75 -6.04 -10.72 3.60
C THR A 75 -6.99 -9.93 2.71
N ILE A 76 -7.30 -8.68 3.09
CA ILE A 76 -8.19 -7.81 2.30
C ILE A 76 -7.61 -7.60 0.90
N TRP A 77 -6.34 -7.20 0.81
CA TRP A 77 -5.71 -6.92 -0.49
C TRP A 77 -5.42 -8.17 -1.30
N ALA A 78 -5.16 -9.31 -0.66
CA ALA A 78 -5.05 -10.59 -1.37
C ALA A 78 -6.40 -11.02 -1.98
N GLY A 79 -7.52 -10.72 -1.32
CA GLY A 79 -8.86 -10.92 -1.89
C GLY A 79 -9.10 -10.04 -3.11
N ASP A 80 -8.73 -8.76 -3.03
CA ASP A 80 -8.84 -7.82 -4.16
C ASP A 80 -8.04 -8.30 -5.38
N GLU A 81 -6.82 -8.81 -5.18
CA GLU A 81 -5.99 -9.29 -6.30
C GLU A 81 -6.57 -10.55 -6.96
N LYS A 82 -7.09 -11.50 -6.16
CA LYS A 82 -7.75 -12.69 -6.71
C LYS A 82 -8.97 -12.34 -7.55
N LEU A 83 -9.82 -11.43 -7.05
CA LEU A 83 -10.98 -10.96 -7.80
C LEU A 83 -10.55 -10.28 -9.11
N ARG A 84 -9.45 -9.52 -9.08
CA ARG A 84 -8.89 -8.88 -10.27
C ARG A 84 -8.40 -9.91 -11.30
N GLU A 85 -7.67 -10.94 -10.86
CA GLU A 85 -7.23 -12.04 -11.73
C GLU A 85 -8.43 -12.79 -12.34
N GLU A 86 -9.48 -13.06 -11.57
CA GLU A 86 -10.71 -13.71 -12.05
C GLU A 86 -11.40 -12.89 -13.15
N ILE A 87 -11.54 -11.58 -12.94
CA ILE A 87 -12.12 -10.66 -13.94
C ILE A 87 -11.25 -10.61 -15.20
N GLU A 88 -9.92 -10.54 -15.06
CA GLU A 88 -9.01 -10.51 -16.21
C GLU A 88 -9.08 -11.80 -17.04
N ASN A 89 -9.15 -12.96 -16.38
CA ASN A 89 -9.34 -14.25 -17.04
C ASN A 89 -10.69 -14.33 -17.76
N GLU A 90 -11.77 -13.81 -17.17
CA GLU A 90 -13.09 -13.81 -17.80
C GLU A 90 -13.14 -12.89 -19.02
N VAL A 91 -12.53 -11.69 -18.93
CA VAL A 91 -12.38 -10.77 -20.07
C VAL A 91 -11.57 -11.41 -21.19
N GLU A 92 -10.46 -12.09 -20.88
CA GLU A 92 -9.64 -12.77 -21.88
C GLU A 92 -10.42 -13.90 -22.59
N ASN A 93 -11.24 -14.66 -21.84
CA ASN A 93 -12.09 -15.71 -22.40
C ASN A 93 -13.23 -15.16 -23.29
N ILE A 94 -13.73 -13.96 -23.01
CA ILE A 94 -14.79 -13.31 -23.82
C ILE A 94 -14.20 -12.60 -25.04
N MET A 95 -12.99 -12.03 -24.92
CA MET A 95 -12.43 -11.12 -25.91
C MET A 95 -11.54 -11.80 -26.96
N LEU A 96 -11.04 -13.02 -26.72
CA LEU A 96 -10.30 -13.79 -27.72
C LEU A 96 -11.27 -14.54 -28.66
N PRO A 97 -11.05 -14.52 -29.99
CA PRO A 97 -11.81 -15.35 -30.91
C PRO A 97 -11.65 -16.83 -30.50
N PRO A 98 -12.70 -17.65 -30.67
CA PRO A 98 -12.66 -19.05 -30.26
C PRO A 98 -11.44 -19.71 -30.89
N LYS A 99 -10.64 -20.38 -30.06
CA LYS A 99 -9.51 -21.18 -30.52
C LYS A 99 -10.09 -22.32 -31.36
N ASN A 100 -10.16 -22.13 -32.68
CA ASN A 100 -10.51 -23.17 -33.61
C ASN A 100 -9.47 -24.29 -33.47
N HIS A 101 -9.95 -25.46 -33.09
CA HIS A 101 -9.19 -26.70 -33.01
C HIS A 101 -9.06 -27.36 -34.38
#